data_AF-A0A850MGM4-F1
#
_entry.id   AF-A0A850MGM4-F1
#
_cell.length_a   1.000
_cell.length_b   1.000
_cell.length_c   1.000
_cell.angle_alpha   90.00
_cell.angle_beta   90.00
_cell.angle_gamma   90.00
#
_symmetry.space_group_name_H-M   'P 1'
#
loop_
_entity.id
_entity.type
_entity.pdbx_description
1 polymer ?
#
loop_
_entity_poly.entity_id
_entity_poly.type
_entity_poly.pdbx_seq_one_letter_code
_entity_poly.pdbx_strand_id
1 'polypeptide(L)' 'FPAPVHVGKRVRAKAKLTTVKSIDKPSAGKQLEETFEIWVEGDKKPACVAETVSRLYPMS' A
#
# COMPACT_ATOMS: atom_id res chain seq x y z
N PHE A 1 -10.79 5.76 7.00
CA PHE A 1 -11.72 4.76 6.44
C PHE A 1 -13.05 5.43 6.08
N PRO A 2 -13.19 6.04 4.90
CA PRO A 2 -14.36 6.87 4.56
C PRO A 2 -15.64 6.09 4.21
N ALA A 3 -15.52 4.86 3.68
CA ALA A 3 -16.64 3.99 3.35
C ALA A 3 -16.41 2.57 3.90
N PRO A 4 -17.45 1.88 4.40
CA PRO A 4 -17.32 0.53 4.93
C PRO A 4 -17.09 -0.49 3.80
N VAL A 5 -16.44 -1.61 4.13
CA VAL A 5 -16.30 -2.76 3.22
C VAL A 5 -17.25 -3.85 3.70
N HIS A 6 -18.40 -3.99 3.04
CA HIS A 6 -19.33 -5.07 3.34
C HIS A 6 -18.78 -6.43 2.89
N VAL A 7 -19.05 -7.48 3.65
CA VAL A 7 -18.62 -8.86 3.33
C VAL A 7 -19.10 -9.28 1.94
N GLY A 8 -18.25 -9.99 1.21
CA GLY A 8 -18.54 -10.47 -0.15
C GLY A 8 -18.33 -9.43 -1.25
N LYS A 9 -17.98 -8.18 -0.91
CA LYS A 9 -17.63 -7.16 -1.90
C LYS A 9 -16.20 -7.33 -2.42
N ARG A 10 -16.00 -6.94 -3.68
CA ARG A 10 -14.69 -6.92 -4.33
C ARG A 10 -13.99 -5.59 -4.04
N VAL A 11 -12.72 -5.65 -3.69
CA VAL A 11 -11.86 -4.48 -3.46
C VAL A 11 -10.74 -4.43 -4.48
N ARG A 12 -10.31 -3.21 -4.82
CA ARG A 12 -9.14 -2.97 -5.67
C ARG A 12 -8.34 -1.81 -5.12
N ALA A 13 -7.03 -1.97 -5.07
CA ALA A 13 -6.11 -0.93 -4.63
C ALA A 13 -5.29 -0.39 -5.81
N LYS A 14 -4.98 0.89 -5.76
CA LYS A 14 -3.87 1.49 -6.51
C LYS A 14 -2.81 1.90 -5.49
N ALA A 15 -1.56 1.57 -5.79
CA ALA A 15 -0.42 1.97 -4.98
C ALA A 15 0.48 2.91 -5.80
N LYS A 16 0.98 3.95 -5.14
CA LYS A 16 2.06 4.79 -5.66
C LYS A 16 3.26 4.64 -4.73
N LEU A 17 4.37 4.13 -5.28
CA LEU A 17 5.68 4.21 -4.62
C LEU A 17 6.09 5.68 -4.53
N THR A 18 6.16 6.21 -3.31
CA THR A 18 6.56 7.60 -3.05
C THR A 18 8.06 7.68 -2.80
N THR A 19 8.62 6.69 -2.09
CA THR A 19 10.04 6.64 -1.76
C THR A 19 10.56 5.21 -1.82
N VAL A 20 11.78 5.03 -2.35
CA VAL A 20 12.56 3.80 -2.21
C VAL A 20 13.94 4.17 -1.68
N LYS A 21 14.34 3.61 -0.53
CA LYS A 21 15.64 3.85 0.11
C LYS A 21 16.34 2.53 0.41
N SER A 22 17.67 2.49 0.27
CA SER A 22 18.45 1.36 0.79
C SER A 22 18.42 1.38 2.32
N ILE A 23 18.31 0.20 2.94
CA ILE A 23 18.51 0.06 4.39
C ILE A 23 20.02 -0.05 4.60
N ASP A 24 20.63 0.93 5.28
CA ASP A 24 22.08 1.03 5.53
C ASP A 24 22.95 0.95 4.26
N LYS A 25 23.23 -0.27 3.76
CA LYS A 25 23.98 -0.53 2.54
C LYS A 25 23.08 -1.14 1.45
N PRO A 26 23.38 -0.94 0.14
CA PRO A 26 22.50 -1.36 -0.94
C PRO A 26 22.06 -2.84 -0.93
N SER A 27 22.89 -3.73 -0.38
CA SER A 27 22.64 -5.17 -0.29
C SER A 27 21.82 -5.62 0.92
N ALA A 28 21.59 -4.77 1.92
CA ALA A 28 20.88 -5.17 3.14
C ALA A 28 19.34 -5.11 3.01
N GLY A 29 18.81 -4.55 1.92
CA GLY A 29 17.37 -4.46 1.65
C GLY A 29 16.93 -3.04 1.28
N LYS A 30 15.61 -2.87 1.10
CA LYS A 30 14.96 -1.60 0.74
C LYS A 30 13.85 -1.24 1.73
N GLN A 31 13.73 0.03 2.08
CA GLN A 31 12.52 0.60 2.67
C GLN A 31 11.70 1.25 1.57
N LEU A 32 10.40 0.92 1.51
CA LEU A 32 9.43 1.54 0.62
C LEU A 32 8.49 2.42 1.44
N GLU A 33 8.17 3.58 0.90
CA GLU A 33 7.03 4.38 1.32
C GLU A 33 6.03 4.36 0.16
N GLU A 34 4.76 4.07 0.47
CA GLU A 34 3.72 3.88 -0.55
C GLU A 34 2.41 4.53 -0.11
N THR A 35 1.77 5.24 -1.04
CA THR A 35 0.38 5.71 -0.87
C THR A 35 -0.57 4.73 -1.53
N PHE A 36 -1.48 4.16 -0.74
CA PHE A 36 -2.54 3.28 -1.19
C PHE A 36 -3.88 4.01 -1.24
N GLU A 37 -4.60 3.81 -2.34
CA GLU A 37 -6.00 4.16 -2.47
C GLU A 37 -6.82 2.89 -2.74
N ILE A 38 -7.66 2.51 -1.79
CA ILE A 38 -8.39 1.25 -1.79
C ILE A 38 -9.88 1.53 -2.01
N TRP A 39 -10.45 0.92 -3.04
CA TRP A 39 -11.83 1.11 -3.47
C TRP A 39 -12.61 -0.20 -3.41
N VAL A 40 -13.87 -0.12 -3.02
CA VAL A 40 -14.87 -1.15 -3.29
C VAL A 40 -15.43 -0.91 -4.70
N GLU A 41 -15.55 -1.96 -5.51
CA GLU A 41 -16.05 -1.81 -6.88
C GLU A 41 -17.50 -1.27 -6.89
N GLY A 42 -17.72 -0.13 -7.56
CA GLY A 42 -19.02 0.54 -7.68
C GLY A 42 -19.30 1.64 -6.66
N ASP A 43 -18.46 1.80 -5.63
CA ASP A 43 -18.64 2.82 -4.61
C ASP A 43 -18.17 4.22 -5.07
N LYS A 44 -18.80 5.27 -4.51
CA LYS A 44 -18.48 6.67 -4.82
C LYS A 44 -17.33 7.25 -4.00
N LYS A 45 -16.86 6.54 -2.97
CA LYS A 45 -15.81 6.97 -2.05
C LYS A 45 -14.83 5.81 -1.83
N PRO A 46 -13.54 6.08 -1.58
CA PRO A 46 -12.60 5.03 -1.24
C PRO A 46 -12.94 4.44 0.13
N ALA A 47 -12.70 3.15 0.28
CA ALA A 47 -12.78 2.48 1.58
C ALA A 47 -11.64 2.93 2.51
N CYS A 48 -10.44 3.10 1.94
CA CYS A 48 -9.26 3.54 2.67
C CYS A 48 -8.32 4.33 1.75
N VAL A 49 -7.70 5.37 2.32
CA VAL A 49 -6.51 6.02 1.77
C VAL A 49 -5.47 5.96 2.88
N ALA A 50 -4.30 5.39 2.59
CA ALA A 50 -3.27 5.12 3.59
C ALA A 50 -1.87 5.38 3.03
N GLU A 51 -0.99 5.87 3.90
CA GLU A 51 0.45 5.83 3.67
C GLU A 51 1.03 4.65 4.46
N THR A 52 1.88 3.87 3.82
CA THR A 52 2.50 2.69 4.42
C THR A 52 4.01 2.79 4.30
N VAL A 53 4.71 2.23 5.30
CA VAL A 53 6.15 2.06 5.29
C VAL A 53 6.44 0.58 5.42
N SER A 54 7.09 -0.01 4.42
CA SER A 54 7.44 -1.43 4.39
C SER A 54 8.95 -1.62 4.22
N ARG A 55 9.47 -2.75 4.70
CA ARG A 55 10.88 -3.14 4.53
C ARG A 55 10.95 -4.47 3.80
N LEU A 56 11.65 -4.48 2.67
CA LEU A 56 11.92 -5.66 1.86
C LEU A 56 13.38 -6.07 2.08
N TYR A 57 13.56 -7.25 2.66
CA TYR A 57 14.87 -7.88 2.83
C TYR A 57 15.07 -8.93 1.73
N PRO A 58 16.28 -9.06 1.17
CA PRO A 58 16.57 -10.07 0.14
C PRO A 58 16.37 -11.48 0.71
N MET A 59 15.89 -12.40 -0.15
CA MET A 59 15.88 -13.83 0.21
C MET A 59 17.32 -14.34 0.21
N SER A 60 17.67 -15.09 1.26
CA SER A 60 18.98 -15.74 1.45
C SER A 60 19.21 -16.87 0.46
#